data_AF-A0A0F4GH29-F1
#
_entry.id   AF-A0A0F4GH29-F1
#
_cell.length_a   1.000
_cell.length_b   1.000
_cell.length_c   1.000
_cell.angle_alpha   90.00
_cell.angle_beta   90.00
_cell.angle_gamma   90.00
#
_symmetry.space_group_name_H-M   'P 1'
#
loop_
_entity.id
_entity.type
_entity.pdbx_description
1 polymer ?
#
loop_
_entity_poly.entity_id
_entity_poly.type
_entity_poly.pdbx_seq_one_letter_code
_entity_poly.pdbx_strand_id
1 'polypeptide(L)'
;MAVPRSRVLDLLKAQCRIFNTTFNPTNARLGNSVLRQRLRGPSIAAYYPRRVATFVDLKRLYPGMELYDNFEEDRLEHIQIAKSRGKGAPKKKRTAAESRKNQKGKKK
;
A
#
# COMPACT_ATOMS: atom_id res chain seq x y z
N MET A 1 36.99 17.25 39.89
CA MET A 1 36.47 15.85 39.88
C MET A 1 37.39 15.02 40.75
N ALA A 2 36.90 14.43 41.84
CA ALA A 2 37.73 13.66 42.79
C ALA A 2 38.13 12.26 42.28
N VAL A 3 37.53 11.78 41.19
CA VAL A 3 37.76 10.44 40.60
C VAL A 3 38.41 10.57 39.22
N PRO A 4 39.43 9.76 38.88
CA PRO A 4 40.09 9.81 37.58
C PRO A 4 39.17 9.33 36.45
N ARG A 5 39.25 10.01 35.29
CA ARG A 5 38.43 9.70 34.10
C ARG A 5 38.61 8.27 33.59
N SER A 6 39.82 7.72 33.67
CA SER A 6 40.12 6.34 33.28
C SER A 6 39.26 5.34 34.05
N ARG A 7 39.12 5.52 35.36
CA ARG A 7 38.35 4.62 36.22
C ARG A 7 36.85 4.65 35.89
N VAL A 8 36.32 5.82 35.52
CA VAL A 8 34.93 5.96 35.05
C VAL A 8 34.72 5.26 33.71
N LEU A 9 35.69 5.34 32.79
CA LEU A 9 35.62 4.64 31.50
C LEU A 9 35.67 3.12 31.67
N ASP A 10 36.46 2.60 32.61
CA ASP A 10 36.52 1.16 32.91
C ASP A 10 35.18 0.63 33.42
N LEU A 11 34.52 1.39 34.31
CA LEU A 11 33.17 1.08 34.79
C LEU A 11 32.19 1.05 33.62
N LEU A 12 32.17 2.11 32.80
CA LEU A 12 31.28 2.20 31.63
C LEU A 12 31.51 1.03 30.66
N LYS A 13 32.77 0.62 30.45
CA LYS A 13 33.10 -0.54 29.62
C LYS A 13 32.52 -1.84 30.19
N ALA A 14 32.64 -2.07 31.50
CA ALA A 14 32.06 -3.22 32.17
C ALA A 14 30.53 -3.21 32.11
N GLN A 15 29.90 -2.05 32.35
CA GLN A 15 28.46 -1.87 32.23
C GLN A 15 27.96 -2.18 30.82
N CYS A 16 28.61 -1.63 29.79
CA CYS A 16 28.25 -1.90 28.40
C CYS A 16 28.32 -3.39 28.05
N ARG A 17 29.31 -4.11 28.60
CA ARG A 17 29.44 -5.56 28.45
C ARG A 17 28.32 -6.33 29.15
N ILE A 18 27.93 -5.93 30.36
CA ILE A 18 26.84 -6.58 31.12
C ILE A 18 25.50 -6.42 30.39
N PHE A 19 25.21 -5.22 29.88
CA PHE A 19 23.90 -4.89 29.29
C PHE A 19 23.85 -5.00 27.77
N ASN A 20 24.89 -5.54 27.12
CA ASN A 20 25.00 -5.62 25.66
C ASN A 20 24.75 -4.27 24.96
N THR A 21 25.26 -3.17 25.54
CA THR A 21 25.17 -1.83 24.94
C THR A 21 26.50 -1.43 24.29
N THR A 22 26.45 -0.44 23.41
CA THR A 22 27.59 0.00 22.61
C THR A 22 28.48 0.97 23.40
N PHE A 23 29.76 0.63 23.61
CA PHE A 23 30.75 1.51 24.24
C PHE A 23 31.47 2.40 23.21
N ASN A 24 31.27 3.72 23.27
CA ASN A 24 31.83 4.69 22.32
C ASN A 24 32.49 5.89 23.03
N PRO A 25 33.72 5.75 23.55
CA PRO A 25 34.38 6.80 24.33
C PRO A 25 34.89 7.99 23.49
N THR A 26 35.00 7.81 22.17
CA THR A 26 35.49 8.82 21.22
C THR A 26 34.37 9.59 20.52
N ASN A 27 33.10 9.27 20.83
CA ASN A 27 31.92 9.86 20.20
C ASN A 27 31.93 9.75 18.67
N ALA A 28 32.47 8.64 18.13
CA ALA A 28 32.49 8.39 16.70
C ALA A 28 31.07 8.18 16.14
N ARG A 29 30.84 8.57 14.88
CA ARG A 29 29.55 8.40 14.18
C ARG A 29 29.44 6.99 13.60
N LEU A 30 28.92 6.04 14.38
CA LEU A 30 28.82 4.62 14.01
C LEU A 30 27.51 4.23 13.30
N GLY A 31 26.56 5.16 13.08
CA GLY A 31 25.27 4.86 12.44
C GLY A 31 24.26 4.10 13.33
N ASN A 32 24.58 3.86 14.60
CA ASN A 32 23.71 3.14 15.55
C ASN A 32 22.32 3.78 15.72
N SER A 33 22.16 5.08 15.47
CA SER A 33 20.85 5.75 15.51
C SER A 33 19.89 5.20 14.46
N VAL A 34 20.38 4.90 13.26
CA VAL A 34 19.58 4.32 12.16
C VAL A 34 19.18 2.89 12.50
N LEU A 35 20.10 2.08 13.03
CA LEU A 35 19.83 0.69 13.40
C LEU A 35 18.89 0.56 14.59
N ARG A 36 18.90 1.52 15.53
CA ARG A 36 17.98 1.57 16.68
C ARG A 36 16.57 2.03 16.30
N GLN A 37 16.38 2.66 15.13
CA GLN A 37 15.05 3.06 14.69
C GLN A 37 14.19 1.82 14.45
N ARG A 38 13.01 1.79 15.07
CA ARG A 38 12.03 0.72 14.87
C ARG A 38 11.48 0.82 13.44
N LEU A 39 11.38 -0.32 12.77
CA LEU A 39 10.80 -0.40 11.43
C LEU A 39 9.32 0.00 11.47
N ARG A 40 8.92 0.92 10.57
CA ARG A 40 7.53 1.42 10.45
C ARG A 40 6.75 0.79 9.29
N GLY A 41 7.40 -0.06 8.49
CA GLY A 41 6.83 -0.67 7.29
C GLY A 41 5.46 -1.32 7.51
N PRO A 42 5.27 -2.18 8.54
CA PRO A 42 3.98 -2.82 8.78
C PRO A 42 2.84 -1.82 9.06
N SER A 43 3.11 -0.77 9.83
CA SER A 43 2.12 0.27 10.14
C SER A 43 1.73 1.07 8.91
N ILE A 44 2.68 1.35 8.01
CA ILE A 44 2.43 2.08 6.76
C ILE A 44 1.66 1.20 5.77
N ALA A 45 2.02 -0.08 5.65
CA ALA A 45 1.36 -1.03 4.76
C ALA A 45 -0.11 -1.27 5.14
N ALA A 46 -0.43 -1.18 6.44
CA ALA A 46 -1.79 -1.36 6.96
C ALA A 46 -2.65 -0.08 6.93
N TYR A 47 -2.23 0.97 6.19
CA TYR A 47 -2.95 2.24 6.15
C TYR A 47 -4.40 2.11 5.65
N TYR A 48 -4.61 1.36 4.56
CA TYR A 48 -5.96 1.03 4.10
C TYR A 48 -6.42 -0.29 4.72
N PRO A 49 -7.69 -0.38 5.15
CA PRO A 49 -8.25 -1.61 5.68
C PRO A 49 -8.18 -2.71 4.61
N ARG A 50 -7.88 -3.93 5.05
CA ARG A 50 -7.90 -5.10 4.16
C ARG A 50 -9.33 -5.34 3.67
N ARG A 51 -9.47 -5.77 2.42
CA ARG A 51 -10.76 -6.25 1.91
C ARG A 51 -11.15 -7.50 2.69
N VAL A 52 -12.31 -7.48 3.35
CA VAL A 52 -12.76 -8.57 4.24
C VAL A 52 -13.68 -9.52 3.47
N ALA A 53 -14.93 -9.13 3.25
CA ALA A 53 -15.90 -9.87 2.47
C ALA A 53 -16.58 -8.92 1.50
N THR A 54 -16.75 -9.35 0.26
CA THR A 54 -17.51 -8.62 -0.76
C THR A 54 -18.84 -9.32 -1.05
N PHE A 55 -19.78 -8.63 -1.69
CA PHE A 55 -21.04 -9.24 -2.11
C PHE A 55 -20.83 -10.45 -3.04
N VAL A 56 -19.77 -10.41 -3.86
CA VAL A 56 -19.35 -11.53 -4.72
C VAL A 56 -18.99 -12.77 -3.88
N ASP A 57 -18.31 -12.58 -2.75
CA ASP A 57 -17.95 -13.67 -1.85
C ASP A 57 -19.21 -14.27 -1.19
N LEU A 58 -20.16 -13.42 -0.79
CA LEU A 58 -21.46 -13.87 -0.26
C LEU A 58 -22.25 -14.70 -1.28
N LYS A 59 -22.32 -14.26 -2.54
CA LYS A 59 -23.00 -15.00 -3.61
C LYS A 59 -22.35 -16.35 -3.91
N ARG A 60 -21.02 -16.45 -3.78
CA ARG A 60 -20.31 -17.73 -3.91
C ARG A 60 -20.58 -18.66 -2.73
N LEU A 61 -20.73 -18.13 -1.52
CA LEU A 61 -21.01 -18.92 -0.32
C LEU A 61 -22.42 -19.53 -0.32
N TYR A 62 -23.40 -18.86 -0.93
CA TYR A 62 -24.80 -19.29 -0.94
C TYR A 62 -25.36 -19.42 -2.37
N PRO A 63 -24.90 -20.40 -3.17
CA PRO A 63 -25.30 -20.52 -4.57
C PRO A 63 -26.78 -20.87 -4.77
N GLY A 64 -27.45 -21.42 -3.75
CA GLY A 64 -28.88 -21.74 -3.79
C GLY A 64 -29.81 -20.60 -3.38
N MET A 65 -29.27 -19.45 -2.97
CA MET A 65 -30.04 -18.24 -2.67
C MET A 65 -29.85 -17.21 -3.77
N GLU A 66 -30.96 -16.64 -4.22
CA GLU A 66 -30.94 -15.52 -5.15
C GLU A 66 -30.60 -14.23 -4.39
N LEU A 67 -29.34 -13.80 -4.51
CA LEU A 67 -28.86 -12.55 -3.93
C LEU A 67 -28.80 -11.44 -5.00
N TYR A 68 -29.41 -10.30 -4.66
CA TYR A 68 -29.59 -9.12 -5.50
C TYR A 68 -28.63 -7.98 -5.07
N ASP A 69 -27.88 -7.41 -6.01
CA ASP A 69 -26.91 -6.31 -5.75
C ASP A 69 -27.43 -5.01 -6.36
N ASN A 70 -28.17 -4.23 -5.56
CA ASN A 70 -28.80 -2.98 -6.00
C ASN A 70 -27.84 -2.07 -6.78
N PHE A 71 -26.61 -1.89 -6.30
CA PHE A 71 -25.66 -0.97 -6.92
C PHE A 71 -25.18 -1.45 -8.28
N GLU A 72 -24.97 -2.76 -8.43
CA GLU A 72 -24.56 -3.35 -9.70
C GLU A 72 -25.72 -3.34 -10.70
N GLU A 73 -26.94 -3.56 -10.24
CA GLU A 73 -28.13 -3.55 -11.09
C GLU A 73 -28.47 -2.15 -11.60
N ASP A 74 -28.45 -1.14 -10.73
CA ASP A 74 -28.56 0.28 -11.12
C ASP A 74 -27.51 0.66 -12.17
N ARG A 75 -26.27 0.18 -12.00
CA ARG A 75 -25.17 0.39 -12.95
C ARG A 75 -25.47 -0.25 -14.30
N LEU A 76 -26.02 -1.46 -14.31
CA LEU A 76 -26.38 -2.19 -15.53
C LEU A 76 -27.55 -1.54 -16.26
N GLU A 77 -28.59 -1.13 -15.53
CA GLU A 77 -29.72 -0.38 -16.08
C GLU A 77 -29.27 0.94 -16.72
N HIS A 78 -28.46 1.72 -16.01
CA HIS A 78 -27.90 2.97 -16.54
C HIS A 78 -27.12 2.74 -17.85
N ILE A 79 -26.36 1.63 -17.94
CA ILE A 79 -25.66 1.25 -19.17
C ILE A 79 -26.63 0.89 -20.30
N GLN A 80 -27.71 0.16 -20.00
CA GLN A 80 -28.72 -0.21 -20.99
C GLN A 80 -29.42 1.04 -21.54
N ILE A 81 -29.81 1.99 -20.68
CA ILE A 81 -30.42 3.26 -21.07
C ILE A 81 -29.45 4.10 -21.91
N ALA A 82 -28.17 4.17 -21.54
CA ALA A 82 -27.17 4.88 -22.34
C ALA A 82 -27.02 4.27 -23.74
N LYS A 83 -27.02 2.94 -23.85
CA LYS A 83 -26.93 2.22 -25.13
C LYS A 83 -28.16 2.45 -26.00
N SER A 84 -29.37 2.42 -25.44
CA SER A 84 -30.62 2.62 -26.22
C SER A 84 -30.69 4.00 -26.86
N ARG A 85 -30.10 5.02 -26.21
CA ARG A 85 -30.02 6.40 -26.73
C ARG A 85 -28.81 6.65 -27.63
N GLY A 86 -28.03 5.62 -27.98
CA GLY A 86 -26.78 5.76 -28.74
C GLY A 86 -25.68 6.54 -28.00
N LYS A 87 -25.80 6.69 -26.67
CA LYS A 87 -24.82 7.34 -25.78
C LYS A 87 -23.94 6.34 -25.03
N GLY A 88 -23.97 5.08 -25.44
CA GLY A 88 -23.09 4.04 -24.91
C GLY A 88 -21.62 4.34 -25.20
N ALA A 89 -20.73 3.81 -24.36
CA ALA A 89 -19.29 3.94 -24.58
C ALA A 89 -18.90 3.36 -25.95
N PRO A 90 -18.04 4.04 -26.73
CA PRO A 90 -17.57 3.53 -28.01
C PRO A 90 -16.76 2.25 -27.83
N LYS A 91 -16.70 1.43 -28.88
CA LYS A 91 -15.91 0.19 -28.87
C LYS A 91 -14.45 0.47 -28.50
N LYS A 92 -13.95 -0.18 -27.44
CA LYS A 92 -12.54 -0.11 -27.05
C LYS A 92 -11.67 -0.65 -28.18
N LYS A 93 -10.75 0.17 -28.68
CA LYS A 93 -9.75 -0.20 -29.67
C LYS A 93 -8.74 -1.15 -29.02
N ARG A 94 -8.44 -2.27 -29.67
CA ARG A 94 -7.49 -3.27 -29.16
C ARG A 94 -6.19 -3.30 -29.96
N THR A 95 -6.18 -2.76 -31.19
CA THR A 95 -5.00 -2.75 -32.06
C THR A 95 -4.62 -1.35 -32.54
N ALA A 96 -3.35 -1.18 -32.94
CA ALA A 96 -2.84 0.07 -33.50
C ALA A 96 -3.47 0.42 -34.87
N ALA A 97 -3.88 -0.58 -35.66
CA ALA A 97 -4.58 -0.35 -36.92
C ALA A 97 -5.97 0.27 -36.70
N GLU A 98 -6.71 -0.20 -35.68
CA GLU A 98 -8.00 0.36 -35.27
C GLU A 98 -7.87 1.79 -34.70
N SER A 99 -6.73 2.13 -34.08
CA SER A 99 -6.50 3.48 -33.55
C SER A 99 -6.34 4.53 -34.64
N ARG A 100 -5.63 4.20 -35.72
CA ARG A 100 -5.36 5.06 -36.88
C ARG A 100 -6.60 5.31 -37.77
N LYS A 101 -7.54 4.37 -37.83
CA LYS A 101 -8.73 4.45 -38.72
C LYS A 101 -9.63 5.66 -38.41
N ASN A 102 -9.77 6.04 -37.14
CA ASN A 102 -10.61 7.19 -36.73
C ASN A 102 -9.85 8.54 -36.67
N GLN A 103 -8.51 8.56 -36.78
CA GLN A 103 -7.77 9.83 -36.88
C GLN A 103 -7.96 10.49 -38.25
N LYS A 104 -8.25 9.71 -39.30
CA LYS A 104 -8.51 10.24 -40.65
C LYS A 104 -9.79 11.10 -40.74
N GLY A 105 -10.76 10.93 -39.84
CA GLY A 105 -11.99 11.72 -39.80
C GLY A 105 -11.97 12.96 -38.90
N LYS A 106 -10.86 13.23 -38.20
CA LYS A 106 -10.67 14.39 -37.31
C LYS A 106 -9.76 15.48 -37.90
N LYS A 107 -9.44 15.41 -39.19
CA LYS A 107 -8.81 16.52 -39.90
C LYS A 107 -9.91 17.43 -40.47
N LYS A 108 -10.28 18.46 -39.70
CA LYS A 108 -10.62 19.77 -40.23
C LYS A 108 -9.54 20.72 -39.75
#